data_AF-A0A7S3X9N6-F1
#
_entry.id   AF-A0A7S3X9N6-F1
#
_cell.length_a   1.000
_cell.length_b   1.000
_cell.length_c   1.000
_cell.angle_alpha   90.00
_cell.angle_beta   90.00
_cell.angle_gamma   90.00
#
_symmetry.space_group_name_H-M   'P 1'
#
loop_
_entity.id
_entity.type
_entity.pdbx_description
1 polymer ?
#
loop_
_entity_poly.entity_id
_entity_poly.type
_entity_poly.pdbx_seq_one_letter_code
_entity_poly.pdbx_strand_id
1 'polypeptide(L)'
;RSKLTTPLPFLRTLQAHAESEMDMVVFFDGGDVMWGGCDLADFLDAYKRIAKRTGASVVFSAEINCFEQNCTRAPEIPEWVDELVKPPWHKPTRKFLNSGFYMGPVRDVVKMLEWASSNYDSV
;
A
#
# COMPACT_ATOMS: atom_id res chain seq x y z
N ARG A 1 -18.58 -16.49 -0.11
CA ARG A 1 -17.56 -15.50 -0.52
C ARG A 1 -18.30 -14.20 -0.80
N SER A 2 -18.06 -13.15 -0.02
CA SER A 2 -18.62 -11.82 -0.27
C SER A 2 -17.93 -11.22 -1.50
N LYS A 3 -18.69 -10.62 -2.42
CA LYS A 3 -18.10 -9.81 -3.49
C LYS A 3 -17.34 -8.65 -2.87
N LEU A 4 -16.10 -8.43 -3.29
CA LEU A 4 -15.39 -7.19 -2.96
C LEU A 4 -16.21 -6.04 -3.56
N THR A 5 -16.91 -5.29 -2.71
CA THR A 5 -17.60 -4.08 -3.12
C THR A 5 -16.78 -2.93 -2.58
N THR A 6 -15.95 -2.33 -3.44
CA THR A 6 -15.40 -1.02 -3.11
C THR A 6 -16.58 -0.10 -2.85
N PRO A 7 -16.64 0.62 -1.71
CA PRO A 7 -17.73 1.54 -1.47
C PRO A 7 -17.80 2.52 -2.64
N LEU A 8 -18.90 2.49 -3.40
CA LEU A 8 -19.10 3.36 -4.56
C LEU A 8 -18.80 4.84 -4.26
N PRO A 9 -19.09 5.38 -3.06
CA PRO A 9 -18.69 6.74 -2.71
C PRO A 9 -17.16 6.94 -2.67
N PHE A 10 -16.40 5.98 -2.16
CA PHE A 10 -14.94 6.07 -2.06
C PHE A 10 -14.29 6.09 -3.46
N LEU A 11 -14.65 5.14 -4.32
CA LEU A 11 -14.08 5.09 -5.67
C LEU A 11 -14.43 6.34 -6.48
N ARG A 12 -15.67 6.85 -6.36
CA ARG A 12 -16.09 8.09 -7.02
C ARG A 12 -15.30 9.31 -6.55
N THR A 13 -15.05 9.42 -5.24
CA THR A 13 -14.20 10.49 -4.70
C THR A 13 -12.81 10.41 -5.30
N LEU A 14 -12.19 9.23 -5.35
CA LEU A 14 -10.88 9.08 -5.96
C LEU A 14 -10.90 9.42 -7.45
N GLN A 15 -11.90 8.98 -8.20
CA GLN A 15 -12.03 9.29 -9.63
C GLN A 15 -12.15 10.79 -9.89
N ALA A 16 -12.86 11.55 -9.04
CA ALA A 16 -12.95 13.00 -9.16
C ALA A 16 -11.60 13.72 -8.97
N HIS A 17 -10.66 13.08 -8.26
CA HIS A 17 -9.30 13.57 -8.04
C HIS A 17 -8.27 12.95 -8.99
N ALA A 18 -8.65 11.94 -9.79
CA ALA A 18 -7.72 11.17 -10.61
C ALA A 18 -7.13 11.95 -11.79
N GLU A 19 -7.75 13.07 -12.20
CA GLU A 19 -7.23 13.97 -13.23
C GLU A 19 -6.09 14.86 -12.73
N SER A 20 -5.90 14.97 -11.41
CA SER A 20 -4.76 15.67 -10.81
C SER A 20 -3.54 14.75 -10.74
N GLU A 21 -2.52 15.06 -11.54
CA GLU A 21 -1.21 14.39 -11.50
C GLU A 21 -0.49 14.56 -10.13
N MET A 22 -0.92 15.50 -9.30
CA MET A 22 -0.28 15.86 -8.03
C MET A 22 -1.00 15.29 -6.80
N ASP A 23 -2.17 14.66 -6.97
CA ASP A 23 -2.95 14.19 -5.84
C ASP A 23 -2.43 12.83 -5.36
N MET A 24 -2.08 12.79 -4.08
CA MET A 24 -1.69 11.59 -3.34
C MET A 24 -2.85 11.14 -2.46
N VAL A 25 -3.06 9.83 -2.35
CA VAL A 25 -4.00 9.27 -1.38
C VAL A 25 -3.30 8.30 -0.45
N VAL A 26 -3.74 8.32 0.80
CA VAL A 26 -3.39 7.34 1.82
C VAL A 26 -4.70 6.69 2.25
N PHE A 27 -4.74 5.36 2.21
CA PHE A 27 -5.79 4.57 2.80
C PHE A 27 -5.25 3.87 4.03
N PHE A 28 -6.06 3.82 5.09
CA PHE A 28 -5.82 2.98 6.25
C PHE A 28 -7.14 2.57 6.91
N ASP A 29 -7.15 1.46 7.64
CA ASP A 29 -8.33 0.97 8.35
C ASP A 29 -8.78 1.94 9.45
N GLY A 30 -10.09 2.19 9.57
CA GLY A 30 -10.60 3.22 10.47
C GLY A 30 -10.80 2.78 11.93
N GLY A 31 -10.84 1.47 12.21
CA GLY A 31 -11.26 0.94 13.52
C GLY A 31 -10.12 0.69 14.52
N ASP A 32 -8.90 0.52 14.03
CA ASP A 32 -7.75 0.00 14.76
C ASP A 32 -6.41 0.66 14.36
N VAL A 33 -6.46 1.73 13.58
CA VAL A 33 -5.28 2.52 13.20
C VAL A 33 -5.30 3.86 13.91
N MET A 34 -4.13 4.24 14.43
CA MET A 34 -3.86 5.58 14.92
C MET A 34 -2.63 6.16 14.22
N TRP A 35 -2.66 7.45 13.91
CA TRP A 35 -1.48 8.15 13.41
C TRP A 35 -0.51 8.42 14.56
N GLY A 36 0.64 7.75 14.56
CA GLY A 36 1.74 7.97 15.51
C GLY A 36 3.00 8.55 14.87
N GLY A 37 2.92 8.99 13.61
CA GLY A 37 4.06 9.45 12.82
C GLY A 37 4.55 10.86 13.17
N CYS A 38 5.66 11.25 12.53
CA CYS A 38 6.19 12.61 12.54
C CYS A 38 5.32 13.53 11.65
N ASP A 39 5.88 14.63 11.14
CA ASP A 39 5.12 15.54 10.29
C ASP A 39 4.78 14.94 8.91
N LEU A 40 3.92 15.64 8.17
CA LEU A 40 3.48 15.23 6.84
C LEU A 40 4.65 15.15 5.82
N ALA A 41 5.67 16.00 5.97
CA ALA A 41 6.80 16.04 5.06
C ALA A 41 7.67 14.79 5.22
N ASP A 42 7.96 14.40 6.46
CA ASP A 42 8.69 13.18 6.79
C ASP A 42 7.99 11.94 6.22
N PHE A 43 6.66 11.90 6.34
CA PHE A 43 5.86 10.81 5.80
C PHE A 43 5.89 10.75 4.27
N LEU A 44 5.70 11.89 3.60
CA LEU A 44 5.78 11.96 2.14
C LEU A 44 7.18 11.61 1.62
N ASP A 45 8.23 12.02 2.32
CA ASP A 45 9.60 11.70 1.94
C ASP A 45 9.92 10.23 2.15
N ALA A 46 9.34 9.57 3.15
CA ALA A 46 9.41 8.11 3.29
C ALA A 46 8.80 7.40 2.08
N TYR A 47 7.59 7.79 1.67
CA TYR A 47 6.97 7.28 0.44
C TYR A 47 7.86 7.50 -0.79
N LYS A 48 8.36 8.71 -1.01
CA LYS A 48 9.21 9.03 -2.17
C LYS A 48 10.48 8.19 -2.21
N ARG A 49 11.12 7.95 -1.06
CA ARG A 49 12.32 7.08 -0.97
C ARG A 49 12.01 5.65 -1.41
N ILE A 50 10.89 5.09 -0.93
CA ILE A 50 10.45 3.74 -1.29
C ILE A 50 10.13 3.69 -2.78
N ALA A 51 9.23 4.56 -3.27
CA ALA A 51 8.79 4.59 -4.66
C ALA A 51 9.96 4.78 -5.64
N LYS A 52 10.91 5.69 -5.32
CA LYS A 52 12.11 5.90 -6.13
C LYS A 52 13.01 4.67 -6.18
N ARG A 53 13.15 3.93 -5.07
CA ARG A 53 14.04 2.76 -4.98
C ARG A 53 13.44 1.52 -5.64
N THR A 54 12.12 1.34 -5.54
CA THR A 54 11.43 0.15 -6.06
C THR A 54 10.85 0.33 -7.46
N GLY A 55 10.63 1.58 -7.89
CA GLY A 55 9.85 1.90 -9.10
C GLY A 55 8.35 1.67 -8.92
N ALA A 56 7.88 1.29 -7.72
CA ALA A 56 6.46 1.07 -7.46
C ALA A 56 5.75 2.41 -7.23
N SER A 57 4.60 2.61 -7.88
CA SER A 57 3.75 3.80 -7.68
C SER A 57 2.80 3.66 -6.49
N VAL A 58 2.43 2.42 -6.12
CA VAL A 58 1.60 2.14 -4.95
C VAL A 58 2.42 1.35 -3.94
N VAL A 59 2.45 1.84 -2.71
CA VAL A 59 3.17 1.22 -1.58
C VAL A 59 2.15 0.71 -0.58
N PHE A 60 2.18 -0.58 -0.31
CA PHE A 60 1.39 -1.23 0.73
C PHE A 60 2.18 -1.36 2.02
N SER A 61 1.47 -1.49 3.14
CA SER A 61 2.10 -1.98 4.37
C SER A 61 2.46 -3.47 4.25
N ALA A 62 3.42 -3.89 5.07
CA ALA A 62 3.89 -5.27 5.12
C ALA A 62 3.60 -5.89 6.49
N GLU A 63 3.29 -7.18 6.50
CA GLU A 63 3.01 -7.97 7.71
C GLU A 63 3.85 -9.25 7.80
N ILE A 64 3.81 -9.88 8.98
CA ILE A 64 4.54 -11.12 9.28
C ILE A 64 3.74 -12.35 8.84
N ASN A 65 2.41 -12.28 8.88
CA ASN A 65 1.56 -13.42 8.61
C ASN A 65 1.20 -13.48 7.13
N CYS A 66 1.08 -14.69 6.59
CA CYS A 66 0.54 -14.88 5.25
C CYS A 66 -0.94 -15.22 5.38
N PHE A 67 -1.80 -14.31 4.92
CA PHE A 67 -3.25 -14.52 4.87
C PHE A 67 -3.77 -14.28 3.45
N GLU A 68 -4.60 -15.19 2.94
CA GLU A 68 -5.27 -15.10 1.62
C GLU A 68 -4.34 -14.86 0.40
N GLN A 69 -3.06 -15.23 0.53
CA GLN A 69 -2.04 -15.11 -0.52
C GLN A 69 -1.35 -16.45 -0.76
N ASN A 70 -0.68 -16.59 -1.91
CA ASN A 70 0.19 -17.75 -2.14
C ASN A 70 1.56 -17.55 -1.46
N CYS A 71 1.68 -18.03 -0.23
CA CYS A 71 2.85 -17.81 0.64
C CYS A 71 4.17 -18.35 0.05
N THR A 72 4.12 -19.32 -0.87
CA THR A 72 5.31 -19.88 -1.50
C THR A 72 5.81 -19.06 -2.69
N ARG A 73 5.01 -18.09 -3.15
CA ARG A 73 5.35 -17.17 -4.24
C ARG A 73 5.74 -15.77 -3.77
N ALA A 74 5.65 -15.50 -2.48
CA ALA A 74 6.11 -14.23 -1.93
C ALA A 74 7.64 -14.12 -2.14
N PRO A 75 8.14 -13.01 -2.73
CA PRO A 75 9.56 -12.82 -2.93
C PRO A 75 10.30 -12.72 -1.60
N GLU A 76 11.59 -13.04 -1.61
CA GLU A 76 12.46 -12.75 -0.47
C GLU A 76 12.64 -11.25 -0.30
N ILE A 77 12.87 -10.83 0.95
CA ILE A 77 13.06 -9.42 1.27
C ILE A 77 14.40 -8.96 0.66
N PRO A 78 14.41 -7.92 -0.17
CA PRO A 78 15.65 -7.42 -0.75
C PRO A 78 16.62 -6.90 0.31
N GLU A 79 17.92 -7.13 0.12
CA GLU A 79 18.98 -6.71 1.07
C GLU A 79 18.98 -5.19 1.35
N TRP A 80 18.61 -4.37 0.37
CA TRP A 80 18.53 -2.91 0.55
C TRP A 80 17.50 -2.46 1.59
N VAL A 81 16.55 -3.32 1.96
CA VAL A 81 15.56 -2.98 3.00
C VAL A 81 16.25 -2.80 4.36
N ASP A 82 17.36 -3.50 4.60
CA ASP A 82 18.17 -3.34 5.83
C ASP A 82 18.71 -1.90 5.98
N GLU A 83 18.94 -1.19 4.87
CA GLU A 83 19.37 0.22 4.88
C GLU A 83 18.26 1.18 5.34
N LEU A 84 16.99 0.78 5.21
CA LEU A 84 15.83 1.61 5.54
C LEU A 84 15.32 1.42 6.97
N VAL A 85 15.61 0.28 7.60
CA VAL A 85 15.12 -0.06 8.94
C VAL A 85 16.04 0.51 10.02
N LYS A 86 15.48 1.29 10.94
CA LYS A 86 16.19 1.82 12.12
C LYS A 86 15.48 1.36 13.41
N PRO A 87 16.19 0.86 14.43
CA PRO A 87 17.64 0.58 14.46
C PRO A 87 18.02 -0.70 13.69
N PRO A 88 19.27 -0.81 13.21
CA PRO A 88 19.74 -1.82 12.24
C PRO A 88 19.83 -3.27 12.76
N TRP A 89 19.47 -3.51 14.03
CA TRP A 89 19.62 -4.82 14.67
C TRP A 89 18.40 -5.74 14.50
N HIS A 90 17.32 -5.25 13.88
CA HIS A 90 16.16 -6.05 13.53
C HIS A 90 16.12 -6.27 12.03
N LYS A 91 16.42 -7.50 11.58
CA LYS A 91 16.15 -7.87 10.20
C LYS A 91 14.65 -7.69 9.92
N PRO A 92 14.27 -7.06 8.80
CA PRO A 92 12.89 -7.02 8.37
C PRO A 92 12.41 -8.47 8.20
N THR A 93 11.36 -8.83 8.93
CA THR A 93 10.71 -10.15 8.82
C THR A 93 9.38 -10.09 8.07
N ARG A 94 8.96 -8.87 7.69
CA ARG A 94 7.67 -8.60 7.06
C ARG A 94 7.83 -8.69 5.56
N LYS A 95 7.28 -9.74 4.96
CA LYS A 95 7.34 -9.98 3.50
C LYS A 95 5.99 -10.15 2.82
N PHE A 96 4.91 -10.22 3.59
CA PHE A 96 3.56 -10.37 3.05
C PHE A 96 2.87 -9.01 2.97
N LEU A 97 2.02 -8.85 1.98
CA LEU A 97 1.24 -7.63 1.77
C LEU A 97 0.12 -7.54 2.79
N ASN A 98 -0.11 -6.36 3.36
CA ASN A 98 -1.26 -6.07 4.22
C ASN A 98 -2.10 -4.93 3.61
N SER A 99 -3.39 -5.18 3.39
CA SER A 99 -4.32 -4.24 2.74
C SER A 99 -4.87 -3.15 3.67
N GLY A 100 -4.61 -3.24 4.98
CA GLY A 100 -5.05 -2.25 5.97
C GLY A 100 -4.32 -0.91 5.88
N PHE A 101 -3.30 -0.81 5.01
CA PHE A 101 -2.68 0.46 4.62
C PHE A 101 -2.10 0.38 3.19
N TYR A 102 -2.36 1.42 2.40
CA TYR A 102 -1.64 1.68 1.15
C TYR A 102 -1.60 3.17 0.80
N MET A 103 -0.62 3.59 0.03
CA MET A 103 -0.43 4.96 -0.41
C MET A 103 0.09 5.03 -1.85
N GLY A 104 -0.34 6.04 -2.61
CA GLY A 104 0.18 6.29 -3.95
C GLY A 104 -0.52 7.48 -4.64
N PRO A 105 -0.15 7.80 -5.88
CA PRO A 105 -0.87 8.76 -6.70
C PRO A 105 -2.30 8.27 -6.92
N VAL A 106 -3.27 9.18 -6.83
CA VAL A 106 -4.70 8.83 -6.96
C VAL A 106 -4.96 8.06 -8.26
N ARG A 107 -4.38 8.49 -9.39
CA ARG A 107 -4.52 7.81 -10.68
C ARG A 107 -4.12 6.32 -10.66
N ASP A 108 -3.09 5.97 -9.90
CA ASP A 108 -2.54 4.62 -9.90
C ASP A 108 -3.27 3.74 -8.87
N VAL A 109 -3.73 4.35 -7.77
CA VAL A 109 -4.62 3.70 -6.79
C VAL A 109 -5.98 3.39 -7.42
N VAL A 110 -6.57 4.30 -8.20
CA VAL A 110 -7.83 4.06 -8.92
C VAL A 110 -7.70 2.89 -9.88
N LYS A 111 -6.65 2.87 -10.74
CA LYS A 111 -6.40 1.75 -11.64
C LYS A 111 -6.28 0.42 -10.90
N MET A 112 -5.56 0.41 -9.78
CA MET A 112 -5.41 -0.78 -8.94
C MET A 112 -6.75 -1.26 -8.38
N LEU A 113 -7.57 -0.35 -7.83
CA LEU A 113 -8.88 -0.70 -7.27
C LEU A 113 -9.87 -1.18 -8.34
N GLU A 114 -9.86 -0.55 -9.53
CA GLU A 114 -10.69 -0.98 -10.66
C GLU A 114 -10.29 -2.37 -11.17
N TRP A 115 -8.98 -2.62 -11.27
CA TRP A 115 -8.48 -3.95 -11.62
C TRP A 115 -8.87 -4.98 -10.57
N ALA A 116 -8.64 -4.69 -9.29
CA ALA A 116 -8.98 -5.61 -8.20
C ALA A 116 -10.49 -5.92 -8.17
N SER A 117 -11.34 -4.90 -8.31
CA SER A 117 -12.79 -5.08 -8.37
C SER A 117 -13.24 -5.91 -9.57
N SER A 118 -12.54 -5.80 -10.70
CA SER A 118 -12.89 -6.52 -11.93
C SER A 118 -12.35 -7.95 -11.97
N ASN A 119 -11.32 -8.26 -11.18
CA ASN A 119 -10.60 -9.54 -11.24
C ASN A 119 -10.70 -10.35 -9.93
N TYR A 120 -11.34 -9.85 -8.87
CA TYR A 120 -11.34 -10.46 -7.54
C TYR A 120 -11.75 -11.94 -7.53
N ASP A 121 -12.80 -12.32 -8.27
CA ASP A 121 -13.29 -13.70 -8.31
C ASP A 121 -12.46 -14.62 -9.24
N SER A 122 -11.50 -14.07 -10.00
CA SER A 122 -10.74 -14.77 -11.04
C SER A 122 -9.30 -15.12 -10.66
N VAL A 123 -8.85 -14.66 -9.48
CA VAL A 123 -7.49 -14.89 -8.95
C VAL A 123 -7.46 -15.89 -7.81
#